data_AF-A0A2A9CMT6-F1
#
_entry.id   AF-A0A2A9CMT6-F1
#
_cell.length_a   1.000
_cell.length_b   1.000
_cell.length_c   1.000
_cell.angle_alpha   90.00
_cell.angle_beta   90.00
_cell.angle_gamma   90.00
#
_symmetry.space_group_name_H-M   'P 1'
#
loop_
_entity.id
_entity.type
_entity.pdbx_description
1 polymer ?
#
loop_
_entity_poly.entity_id
_entity_poly.type
_entity_poly.pdbx_seq_one_letter_code
_entity_poly.pdbx_strand_id
1 'polypeptide(L)' 'MVEKTCDKCQKPSYSSNYQGEWICPYCGKDLTKILANNEDYLYSAETIKK' A
#
# COMPACT_ATOMS: atom_id res chain seq x y z
N MET A 1 5.22 10.35 0.38
CA MET A 1 5.00 9.50 -0.81
C MET A 1 5.21 8.06 -0.38
N VAL A 2 4.32 7.14 -0.77
CA VAL A 2 4.37 5.74 -0.35
C VAL A 2 4.66 4.87 -1.56
N GLU A 3 5.53 3.89 -1.39
CA GLU A 3 5.81 2.86 -2.40
C GLU A 3 5.21 1.52 -1.96
N LYS A 4 4.45 0.90 -2.88
CA LYS A 4 4.00 -0.50 -2.77
C LYS A 4 4.52 -1.27 -3.96
N THR A 5 5.18 -2.39 -3.70
CA THR A 5 5.54 -3.32 -4.78
C THR A 5 4.35 -4.21 -5.09
N CYS A 6 3.90 -4.20 -6.35
CA CYS A 6 2.82 -5.07 -6.75
C CYS A 6 3.31 -6.51 -6.82
N ASP A 7 2.72 -7.39 -6.03
CA ASP A 7 3.08 -8.81 -5.99
C ASP A 7 2.83 -9.55 -7.33
N LYS A 8 1.91 -9.08 -8.17
CA LYS A 8 1.59 -9.71 -9.47
C LYS A 8 2.53 -9.30 -10.59
N CYS A 9 2.79 -8.00 -10.75
CA CYS A 9 3.64 -7.51 -11.83
C CYS A 9 5.05 -7.15 -11.39
N GLN A 10 5.35 -7.27 -10.09
CA GLN A 10 6.64 -6.95 -9.47
C GLN A 10 7.11 -5.51 -9.77
N LYS A 11 6.17 -4.61 -10.08
CA LYS A 11 6.46 -3.19 -10.36
C LYS A 11 6.21 -2.33 -9.11
N PRO A 12 7.05 -1.33 -8.85
CA PRO A 12 6.82 -0.36 -7.79
C PRO A 12 5.65 0.55 -8.19
N SER A 13 4.69 0.71 -7.29
CA SER A 13 3.60 1.66 -7.40
C SER A 13 3.82 2.77 -6.39
N TYR A 14 3.78 4.02 -6.85
CA TYR A 14 3.87 5.19 -5.98
C TYR A 14 2.49 5.80 -5.79
N SER A 15 2.14 6.14 -4.56
CA SER A 15 0.92 6.89 -4.26
C SER A 15 1.21 8.01 -3.28
N SER A 16 0.50 9.13 -3.48
CA SER A 16 0.52 10.27 -2.57
C SER A 16 -0.36 10.04 -1.34
N ASN A 17 -1.29 9.08 -1.42
CA ASN A 17 -2.19 8.73 -0.34
C ASN A 17 -2.00 7.27 0.05
N TYR A 18 -2.06 7.02 1.35
CA TYR A 18 -1.72 5.76 1.99
C TYR A 18 -2.96 4.94 2.40
N GLN A 19 -4.09 5.61 2.60
CA GLN A 19 -5.38 5.03 2.94
C GLN A 19 -6.31 4.99 1.72
N GLY A 20 -7.10 3.92 1.63
CA GLY A 20 -8.10 3.72 0.60
C GLY A 20 -7.73 2.64 -0.41
N GLU A 21 -8.58 2.52 -1.42
CA GLU A 21 -8.43 1.53 -2.47
C GLU A 21 -7.15 1.82 -3.27
N TRP A 22 -6.20 0.89 -3.24
CA TRP A 22 -4.95 1.02 -3.98
C TRP A 22 -4.94 0.02 -5.11
N ILE A 23 -5.29 0.47 -6.31
CA ILE A 23 -5.20 -0.36 -7.50
C ILE A 23 -3.84 -0.17 -8.18
N CYS A 24 -3.17 -1.27 -8.51
CA CYS A 24 -1.92 -1.22 -9.26
C CYS A 24 -2.16 -0.58 -10.65
N PRO A 25 -1.49 0.53 -11.00
CA PRO A 25 -1.71 1.21 -12.28
C PRO A 25 -1.23 0.40 -13.49
N TYR A 26 -0.40 -0.62 -13.27
CA TYR A 26 0.17 -1.44 -14.34
C TYR A 26 -0.67 -2.66 -14.69
N CYS A 27 -1.33 -3.27 -13.69
CA CYS A 27 -2.00 -4.56 -13.88
C CYS A 27 -3.42 -4.62 -13.33
N GLY A 28 -3.91 -3.54 -12.70
CA GLY A 28 -5.25 -3.48 -12.12
C GLY A 28 -5.45 -4.36 -10.89
N LYS A 29 -4.39 -4.95 -10.31
CA LYS A 29 -4.50 -5.74 -9.07
C LYS A 29 -4.77 -4.82 -7.89
N ASP A 30 -5.69 -5.22 -7.03
CA ASP A 30 -5.90 -4.58 -5.73
C ASP A 30 -4.70 -4.81 -4.80
N LEU A 31 -4.12 -3.71 -4.34
CA LEU A 31 -3.01 -3.60 -3.39
C LEU A 31 -3.47 -2.99 -2.06
N THR A 32 -4.78 -2.83 -1.86
CA THR A 32 -5.37 -2.23 -0.66
C THR A 32 -4.94 -2.99 0.59
N LYS A 33 -4.86 -4.32 0.50
CA LYS A 33 -4.40 -5.21 1.58
C LYS A 33 -2.89 -5.40 1.67
N ILE A 34 -2.14 -4.89 0.69
CA ILE A 34 -0.67 -5.00 0.70
C ILE A 34 -0.15 -3.87 1.59
N LEU A 35 0.61 -4.24 2.61
CA LEU A 35 1.28 -3.29 3.49
C LEU A 35 2.30 -2.51 2.67
N ALA A 36 2.32 -1.19 2.85
CA ALA A 36 3.37 -0.39 2.27
C ALA A 36 4.71 -0.75 2.91
N ASN A 37 5.80 -0.66 2.15
CA ASN A 37 7.15 -0.97 2.63
C ASN A 37 7.69 0.10 3.61
N ASN A 38 6.86 1.02 4.09
CA ASN A 38 7.29 2.10 4.99
C ASN A 38 6.86 1.80 6.43
N GLU A 39 7.84 1.80 7.32
CA GLU A 39 7.75 1.50 8.75
C GLU A 39 6.83 2.46 9.51
N ASP A 40 6.57 3.66 8.96
CA ASP A 40 5.65 4.66 9.51
C ASP A 40 4.18 4.15 9.60
N TYR A 41 3.86 3.07 8.88
CA TYR A 41 2.50 2.53 8.78
C TYR A 41 2.10 1.55 9.89
N LEU A 42 3.07 0.88 10.52
CA LEU A 42 2.77 -0.07 11.62
C LEU A 42 2.13 0.67 12.81
N TYR A 43 2.52 1.92 13.04
CA TYR A 43 2.00 2.74 14.15
C TYR A 43 0.53 3.17 14.02
N SER A 44 0.00 3.30 12.79
CA SER A 44 -1.39 3.76 12.57
C SER A 44 -2.41 2.61 12.51
N ALA A 45 -1.98 1.41 12.10
CA ALA A 45 -2.83 0.22 12.13
C ALA A 45 -3.05 -0.29 13.57
N GLU A 46 -2.11 -0.03 14.48
CA GLU A 46 -2.21 -0.41 15.89
C GLU A 46 -3.10 0.52 16.72
N THR A 47 -3.43 1.74 16.24
CA THR A 47 -4.28 2.68 16.98
C THR A 47 -5.78 2.34 16.94
N ILE A 48 -6.20 1.33 16.17
CA ILE A 48 -7.61 0.86 16.11
C ILE A 48 -7.83 -0.35 17.03
N LYS A 49 -6.78 -0.95 17.61
CA LYS A 49 -6.92 -1.93 18.69
C LYS A 49 -6.97 -1.20 20.03
N LYS A 50 -8.18 -0.77 20.35
CA LYS A 50 -8.67 -0.29 21.65
C LYS A 50 -8.14 -1.11 22.83
#